data_AF-A0A9E0GTF7-F1
#
_entry.id   AF-A0A9E0GTF7-F1
#
_cell.length_a   1.000
_cell.length_b   1.000
_cell.length_c   1.000
_cell.angle_alpha   90.00
_cell.angle_beta   90.00
_cell.angle_gamma   90.00
#
_symmetry.space_group_name_H-M   'P 1'
#
loop_
_entity.id
_entity.type
_entity.pdbx_description
1 polymer ?
#
loop_
_entity_poly.entity_id
_entity_poly.type
_entity_poly.pdbx_seq_one_letter_code
_entity_poly.pdbx_strand_id
1 'polypeptide(L)'
;MNRNYEVDSARRLLGMTKKGTAEDAKKKYRELAKIWHPDVNKSKEAHDKMQALNRAYAFLMKEEFGILDPWDDYNRWWWRQYGNDPIWGNCYPEESTAGKNKKEKITEKNI
;
A
#
# COMPACT_ATOMS: atom_id res chain seq x y z
N MET A 1 -3.38 28.12 -1.63
CA MET A 1 -3.47 27.43 -2.94
C MET A 1 -4.85 26.79 -3.05
N ASN A 2 -5.45 26.79 -4.24
CA ASN A 2 -6.73 26.11 -4.47
C ASN A 2 -6.50 24.60 -4.50
N ARG A 3 -7.11 23.86 -3.56
CA ARG A 3 -7.06 22.39 -3.48
C ARG A 3 -7.34 21.70 -4.83
N ASN A 4 -8.29 22.24 -5.59
CA ASN A 4 -8.65 21.70 -6.91
C ASN A 4 -7.49 21.74 -7.93
N TYR A 5 -6.61 22.74 -7.84
CA TYR A 5 -5.45 22.86 -8.73
C TYR A 5 -4.39 21.79 -8.41
N GLU A 6 -4.16 21.53 -7.13
CA GLU A 6 -3.20 20.50 -6.69
C GLU A 6 -3.67 19.11 -7.11
N VAL A 7 -4.97 18.81 -6.95
CA VAL A 7 -5.56 17.53 -7.38
C VAL A 7 -5.41 17.35 -8.89
N ASP A 8 -5.68 18.39 -9.65
CA ASP A 8 -5.54 18.37 -11.10
C ASP A 8 -4.07 18.22 -11.55
N SER A 9 -3.14 18.90 -10.88
CA SER A 9 -1.70 18.74 -11.13
C SER A 9 -1.22 17.31 -10.85
N ALA A 10 -1.69 16.70 -9.76
CA ALA A 10 -1.37 15.32 -9.38
C ALA A 10 -1.92 14.31 -10.42
N ARG A 11 -3.15 14.55 -10.93
CA ARG A 11 -3.72 13.73 -12.01
C ARG A 11 -2.90 13.81 -13.28
N ARG A 12 -2.49 15.01 -13.69
CA ARG A 12 -1.63 15.20 -14.88
C ARG A 12 -0.30 14.47 -14.73
N LEU A 13 0.30 14.49 -13.55
CA LEU A 13 1.59 13.83 -13.28
C LEU A 13 1.49 12.29 -13.38
N LEU A 14 0.34 11.71 -12.97
CA LEU A 14 0.02 10.30 -13.16
C LEU A 14 -0.50 9.95 -14.58
N GLY A 15 -0.70 10.95 -15.44
CA GLY A 15 -1.23 10.78 -16.79
C GLY A 15 -2.74 10.49 -16.85
N MET A 16 -3.51 10.95 -15.85
CA MET A 16 -4.96 10.84 -15.80
C MET A 16 -5.61 12.15 -16.30
N THR A 17 -6.46 12.06 -17.32
CA THR A 17 -7.11 13.24 -17.94
C THR A 17 -8.55 13.48 -17.46
N LYS A 18 -9.16 12.52 -16.74
CA LYS A 18 -10.54 12.61 -16.21
C LYS A 18 -10.56 12.24 -14.73
N LYS A 19 -11.72 12.43 -14.07
CA LYS A 19 -12.02 11.80 -12.78
C LYS A 19 -11.92 10.29 -12.95
N GLY A 20 -10.80 9.71 -12.55
CA GLY A 20 -10.54 8.27 -12.62
C GLY A 20 -10.98 7.57 -11.34
N THR A 21 -11.07 6.24 -11.38
CA THR A 21 -11.30 5.46 -10.16
C THR A 21 -9.99 5.28 -9.38
N ALA A 22 -10.08 4.90 -8.10
CA ALA A 22 -8.91 4.58 -7.29
C ALA A 22 -8.08 3.44 -7.90
N GLU A 23 -8.73 2.51 -8.60
CA GLU A 23 -8.09 1.40 -9.29
C GLU A 23 -7.27 1.88 -10.49
N ASP A 24 -7.78 2.85 -11.25
CA ASP A 24 -7.05 3.46 -12.37
C ASP A 24 -5.78 4.15 -11.89
N ALA A 25 -5.88 4.92 -10.79
CA ALA A 25 -4.73 5.57 -10.16
C ALA A 25 -3.68 4.55 -9.70
N LYS A 26 -4.11 3.44 -9.08
CA LYS A 26 -3.24 2.31 -8.68
C LYS A 26 -2.56 1.68 -9.90
N LYS A 27 -3.30 1.45 -10.98
CA LYS A 27 -2.78 0.83 -12.20
C LYS A 27 -1.72 1.72 -12.86
N LYS A 28 -2.02 3.01 -13.03
CA LYS A 28 -1.09 3.99 -13.60
C LYS A 28 0.17 4.16 -12.78
N TYR A 29 0.02 4.24 -11.46
CA TYR A 29 1.17 4.27 -10.55
C TYR A 29 2.07 3.05 -10.73
N ARG A 30 1.50 1.83 -10.81
CA ARG A 30 2.28 0.59 -11.03
C ARG A 30 2.99 0.58 -12.39
N GLU A 31 2.36 1.08 -13.44
CA GLU A 31 2.98 1.19 -14.78
C GLU A 31 4.18 2.14 -14.74
N LEU A 32 4.02 3.32 -14.13
CA LEU A 32 5.07 4.32 -14.02
C LEU A 32 6.20 3.88 -13.08
N ALA A 33 5.87 3.21 -11.98
CA ALA A 33 6.86 2.70 -11.03
C ALA A 33 7.79 1.68 -11.70
N LYS A 34 7.31 0.83 -12.60
CA LYS A 34 8.14 -0.12 -13.35
C LYS A 34 9.13 0.59 -14.29
N ILE A 35 8.72 1.71 -14.88
CA ILE A 35 9.55 2.48 -15.83
C ILE A 35 10.64 3.26 -15.10
N TRP A 36 10.29 3.85 -13.95
CA TRP A 36 11.19 4.72 -13.17
C TRP A 36 11.86 4.01 -11.98
N HIS A 37 11.72 2.68 -11.86
CA HIS A 37 12.35 1.93 -10.78
C HIS A 37 13.88 2.04 -10.88
N PRO A 38 14.60 2.27 -9.76
CA PRO A 38 16.06 2.43 -9.79
C PRO A 38 16.81 1.21 -10.37
N ASP A 39 16.21 0.03 -10.28
CA ASP A 39 16.76 -1.20 -10.87
C ASP A 39 16.71 -1.19 -12.42
N VAL A 40 15.64 -0.62 -12.99
CA VAL A 40 15.41 -0.58 -14.45
C VAL A 40 16.02 0.67 -15.06
N ASN A 41 15.88 1.83 -14.38
CA ASN A 41 16.35 3.11 -14.86
C ASN A 41 17.30 3.75 -13.84
N LYS A 42 18.59 3.76 -14.19
CA LYS A 42 19.70 4.26 -13.35
C LYS A 42 19.98 5.76 -13.55
N SER A 43 19.12 6.48 -14.28
CA SER A 43 19.26 7.93 -14.45
C SER A 43 18.97 8.67 -13.14
N LYS A 44 19.69 9.77 -12.88
CA LYS A 44 19.42 10.66 -11.74
C LYS A 44 17.99 11.23 -11.79
N GLU A 45 17.45 11.45 -12.99
CA GLU A 45 16.08 11.94 -13.16
C GLU A 45 15.01 10.93 -12.72
N ALA A 46 15.33 9.63 -12.71
CA ALA A 46 14.36 8.60 -12.34
C ALA A 46 13.99 8.70 -10.86
N HIS A 47 14.95 9.08 -10.01
CA HIS A 47 14.72 9.30 -8.59
C HIS A 47 13.75 10.46 -8.35
N ASP A 48 13.99 11.60 -8.99
CA ASP A 48 13.15 12.79 -8.84
C ASP A 48 11.73 12.55 -9.36
N LYS A 49 11.60 11.90 -10.52
CA LYS A 49 10.30 11.52 -11.10
C LYS A 49 9.54 10.53 -10.23
N MET A 50 10.22 9.51 -9.68
CA MET A 50 9.60 8.56 -8.77
C MET A 50 9.13 9.24 -7.47
N GLN A 51 9.93 10.13 -6.90
CA GLN A 51 9.54 10.85 -5.69
C GLN A 51 8.33 11.75 -5.95
N ALA A 52 8.29 12.44 -7.10
CA ALA A 52 7.14 13.24 -7.50
C ALA A 52 5.87 12.38 -7.71
N LEU A 53 6.01 11.20 -8.32
CA LEU A 53 4.92 10.23 -8.50
C LEU A 53 4.35 9.74 -7.17
N ASN A 54 5.22 9.38 -6.21
CA ASN A 54 4.80 8.92 -4.89
C ASN A 54 4.00 9.99 -4.14
N ARG A 55 4.47 11.25 -4.18
CA ARG A 55 3.77 12.39 -3.56
C ARG A 55 2.42 12.64 -4.22
N ALA A 56 2.37 12.67 -5.55
CA ALA A 56 1.13 12.87 -6.30
C ALA A 56 0.09 11.77 -6.01
N TYR A 57 0.53 10.51 -5.98
CA TYR A 57 -0.32 9.36 -5.68
C TYR A 57 -0.87 9.42 -4.25
N ALA A 58 -0.03 9.68 -3.25
CA ALA A 58 -0.45 9.77 -1.85
C ALA A 58 -1.46 10.92 -1.64
N PHE A 59 -1.18 12.09 -2.24
CA PHE A 59 -2.09 13.23 -2.18
C PHE A 59 -3.45 12.93 -2.81
N LEU A 60 -3.44 12.33 -4.00
CA LEU A 60 -4.66 12.00 -4.73
C LEU A 60 -5.50 10.95 -3.98
N MET A 61 -4.86 9.96 -3.35
CA MET A 61 -5.54 8.96 -2.53
C MET A 61 -6.21 9.55 -1.29
N LYS A 62 -5.54 10.50 -0.65
CA LYS A 62 -6.07 11.19 0.53
C LYS A 62 -7.24 12.12 0.18
N GLU A 63 -7.08 12.95 -0.86
CA GLU A 63 -8.04 14.01 -1.17
C GLU A 63 -9.24 13.53 -2.00
N GLU A 64 -9.02 12.68 -3.00
CA GLU A 64 -10.09 12.24 -3.91
C GLU A 64 -10.83 11.01 -3.38
N PHE A 65 -10.10 10.06 -2.78
CA PHE A 65 -10.67 8.77 -2.37
C PHE A 65 -10.87 8.65 -0.85
N GLY A 66 -10.35 9.58 -0.05
CA GLY A 66 -10.46 9.53 1.41
C GLY A 66 -9.69 8.37 2.05
N ILE A 67 -8.75 7.76 1.31
CA ILE A 67 -7.94 6.64 1.79
C ILE A 67 -6.69 7.23 2.44
N LEU A 68 -6.63 7.16 3.78
CA LEU A 68 -5.57 7.78 4.58
C LEU A 68 -4.19 7.15 4.31
N ASP A 69 -4.14 5.83 4.16
CA ASP A 69 -2.96 5.10 3.72
C ASP A 69 -3.34 3.93 2.77
N PRO A 70 -3.17 4.10 1.45
CA PRO A 70 -3.44 3.06 0.46
C PRO A 70 -2.62 1.78 0.65
N TRP A 71 -1.54 1.87 1.42
CA TRP A 71 -0.60 0.78 1.65
C TRP A 71 -0.92 0.00 2.94
N ASP A 72 -1.77 0.53 3.82
CA ASP A 72 -2.07 -0.10 5.11
C ASP A 72 -2.87 -1.39 4.95
N ASP A 73 -3.91 -1.41 4.11
CA ASP A 73 -4.68 -2.63 3.82
C ASP A 73 -3.81 -3.72 3.18
N TYR A 74 -2.90 -3.33 2.28
CA TYR A 74 -2.00 -4.26 1.62
C TYR A 74 -0.94 -4.80 2.59
N ASN A 75 -0.35 -3.93 3.43
CA ASN A 75 0.56 -4.32 4.48
C ASN A 75 -0.14 -5.27 5.46
N ARG A 76 -1.35 -4.93 5.92
CA ARG A 76 -2.13 -5.78 6.84
C ARG A 76 -2.43 -7.15 6.23
N TRP A 77 -2.81 -7.22 4.95
CA TRP A 77 -3.01 -8.49 4.25
C TRP A 77 -1.70 -9.29 4.13
N TRP A 78 -0.62 -8.64 3.72
CA TRP A 78 0.69 -9.28 3.56
C TRP A 78 1.22 -9.81 4.90
N TRP A 79 1.16 -9.01 5.96
CA TRP A 79 1.50 -9.41 7.32
C TRP A 79 0.58 -10.51 7.88
N ARG A 80 -0.70 -10.53 7.52
CA ARG A 80 -1.60 -11.61 7.94
C ARG A 80 -1.25 -12.95 7.28
N GLN A 81 -0.78 -12.91 6.04
CA GLN A 81 -0.46 -14.10 5.24
C GLN A 81 0.97 -14.60 5.47
N TYR A 82 1.93 -13.68 5.63
CA TYR A 82 3.38 -13.96 5.68
C TYR A 82 4.05 -13.45 6.96
N GLY A 83 3.32 -12.80 7.87
CA GLY A 83 3.87 -12.24 9.11
C GLY A 83 3.85 -13.19 10.30
N ASN A 84 3.26 -14.38 10.15
CA ASN A 84 3.24 -15.40 11.18
C ASN A 84 4.31 -16.45 10.87
N ASP A 85 5.56 -16.00 10.77
CA ASP A 85 6.71 -16.83 10.42
C ASP A 85 7.42 -17.35 11.68
N PRO A 86 7.67 -18.68 11.80
CA PRO A 86 8.28 -19.28 12.99
C PRO A 86 9.76 -18.91 13.19
N ILE A 87 10.40 -18.29 12.20
CA ILE A 87 11.80 -17.85 12.26
C ILE A 87 11.91 -16.42 12.80
N TRP A 88 10.96 -15.55 12.47
CA TRP A 88 11.01 -14.12 12.80
C TRP A 88 9.98 -13.67 13.85
N GLY A 89 9.09 -14.58 14.28
CA GLY A 89 8.10 -14.34 15.34
C GLY A 89 6.88 -13.55 14.89
N ASN A 90 5.82 -13.55 15.71
CA ASN A 90 4.62 -12.74 15.46
C ASN A 90 4.94 -11.25 15.65
N CYS A 91 4.99 -10.50 14.55
CA CYS A 91 5.36 -9.08 14.56
C CYS A 91 4.18 -8.09 14.72
N TYR A 92 3.02 -8.53 15.19
CA TYR A 92 1.98 -7.61 15.64
C TYR A 92 1.66 -7.85 17.11
N PRO A 93 1.69 -6.82 17.96
CA PRO A 93 1.04 -6.93 19.25
C PRO A 93 -0.45 -7.17 18.97
N GLU A 94 -0.99 -8.30 19.42
CA GLU A 94 -2.43 -8.43 19.53
C GLU A 94 -2.91 -7.24 20.36
N GLU A 95 -3.65 -6.31 19.76
CA GLU A 95 -4.46 -5.39 20.55
C GLU A 95 -5.29 -6.27 21.48
N SER A 96 -4.99 -6.18 22.78
CA SER A 96 -5.54 -6.99 23.85
C SER A 96 -7.06 -6.86 23.90
N THR A 97 -7.74 -7.61 23.05
CA THR A 97 -9.19 -7.77 23.06
C THR A 97 -9.48 -9.20 23.46
N ALA A 98 -9.45 -9.37 24.78
CA ALA A 98 -10.21 -10.34 25.56
C ALA A 98 -10.58 -11.67 24.86
N GLY A 99 -9.90 -12.74 25.28
CA GLY A 99 -10.49 -14.06 25.50
C GLY A 99 -11.04 -14.77 24.26
N LYS A 100 -10.20 -15.57 23.60
CA LYS A 100 -10.67 -16.73 22.82
C LYS A 100 -10.00 -17.99 23.35
N ASN A 101 -10.76 -18.72 24.17
CA ASN A 101 -10.43 -20.04 24.68
C ASN A 101 -9.95 -20.95 23.53
N LYS A 102 -8.67 -21.34 23.56
CA LYS A 102 -8.16 -22.43 22.72
C LYS A 102 -8.85 -23.70 23.19
N LYS A 103 -9.75 -24.25 22.36
CA LYS A 103 -10.16 -25.65 22.51
C LYS A 103 -8.93 -26.51 22.24
N GLU A 104 -8.32 -26.99 23.32
CA GLU A 104 -7.29 -27.99 23.28
C GLU A 104 -7.85 -29.22 22.55
N LYS A 105 -7.30 -29.53 21.38
CA LYS A 105 -7.52 -30.83 20.75
C LYS A 105 -6.73 -31.83 21.59
N ILE A 106 -7.40 -32.48 22.54
CA ILE A 106 -6.88 -33.68 23.19
C ILE A 106 -6.84 -34.76 22.11
N THR A 107 -5.67 -34.97 21.51
CA THR A 107 -5.34 -36.19 20.79
C THR A 107 -4.29 -36.91 21.59
N GLU A 108 -4.72 -37.67 22.59
CA GLU A 108 -3.89 -38.71 23.21
C GLU A 108 -4.29 -40.05 22.60
N LYS A 109 -3.30 -40.60 21.89
CA LYS A 109 -3.25 -41.95 21.34
C LYS A 109 -3.04 -42.98 22.45
N ASN A 110 -3.48 -44.21 22.17
CA ASN A 110 -3.04 -45.51 22.69
C ASN A 110 -3.71 -46.00 23.98
N ILE A 111 -4.59 -47.01 23.86
CA ILE A 111 -4.31 -48.44 24.10
C ILE A 111 -5.00 -49.24 22.99
#